data_AF-A0A8B4GH31-F1
#
_entry.id   AF-A0A8B4GH31-F1
#
_cell.length_a   1.000
_cell.length_b   1.000
_cell.length_c   1.000
_cell.angle_alpha   90.00
_cell.angle_beta   90.00
_cell.angle_gamma   90.00
#
_symmetry.space_group_name_H-M   'P 1'
#
loop_
_entity.id
_entity.type
_entity.pdbx_description
1 polymer ?
#
loop_
_entity_poly.entity_id
_entity_poly.type
_entity_poly.pdbx_seq_one_letter_code
_entity_poly.pdbx_strand_id
1 'polypeptide(L)'
;MPSPTTLSALLFQMQNRLGMYINPPTLPSLMNFISGYTMATRCHHIDEPDILRPFHDFVAQQLGYAESTAGFANMILAYICGFSPTDIDWPNFLFQPISAQQHAQAIELFYQLLTAHQPSR
;
A
#
# COMPACT_ATOMS: atom_id res chain seq x y z
N MET A 1 -9.82 16.70 15.50
CA MET A 1 -10.17 16.22 14.15
C MET A 1 -11.34 15.25 14.29
N PRO A 2 -12.33 15.27 13.39
CA PRO A 2 -13.36 14.23 13.38
C PRO A 2 -12.69 12.86 13.16
N SER A 3 -13.24 11.82 13.78
CA SER A 3 -12.74 10.45 13.58
C SER A 3 -12.91 10.05 12.11
N PRO A 4 -11.91 9.39 11.49
CA PRO A 4 -12.03 8.94 10.11
C PRO A 4 -13.12 7.88 10.02
N THR A 5 -14.04 8.05 9.09
CA THR A 5 -15.19 7.14 8.88
C THR A 5 -14.96 6.18 7.72
N THR A 6 -13.84 6.28 7.01
CA THR A 6 -13.48 5.39 5.91
C THR A 6 -12.01 5.00 6.01
N LEU A 7 -11.65 3.87 5.41
CA LEU A 7 -10.27 3.41 5.27
C LEU A 7 -9.40 4.47 4.58
N SER A 8 -9.88 5.10 3.51
CA SER A 8 -9.13 6.15 2.80
C SER A 8 -8.78 7.31 3.74
N ALA A 9 -9.77 7.84 4.46
CA ALA A 9 -9.56 8.92 5.42
C ALA A 9 -8.59 8.52 6.55
N LEU A 10 -8.70 7.26 7.03
CA LEU A 10 -7.81 6.73 8.04
C LEU A 10 -6.36 6.63 7.53
N LEU A 11 -6.14 6.14 6.32
CA LEU A 11 -4.82 6.07 5.71
C LEU A 11 -4.18 7.46 5.58
N PHE A 12 -4.92 8.47 5.11
CA PHE A 12 -4.41 9.85 5.06
C PHE A 12 -4.07 10.41 6.45
N GLN A 13 -4.86 10.09 7.47
CA GLN A 13 -4.55 10.48 8.84
C GLN A 13 -3.29 9.79 9.38
N MET A 14 -3.05 8.53 8.98
CA MET A 14 -1.87 7.77 9.37
C MET A 14 -0.57 8.32 8.78
N GLN A 15 -0.60 9.02 7.64
CA GLN A 15 0.58 9.52 6.94
C GLN A 15 1.58 10.26 7.84
N ASN A 16 1.08 11.14 8.71
CA ASN A 16 1.94 11.97 9.56
C ASN A 16 2.44 11.25 10.83
N ARG A 17 1.85 10.11 11.20
CA ARG A 17 2.10 9.41 12.47
C ARG A 17 2.08 7.89 12.32
N LEU A 18 2.60 7.38 11.22
CA LEU A 18 2.48 5.97 10.85
C LEU A 18 2.96 5.02 11.97
N GLY A 19 4.08 5.36 12.63
CA GLY A 19 4.64 4.59 13.73
C GLY A 19 3.76 4.49 15.00
N MET A 20 2.71 5.31 15.13
CA MET A 20 1.71 5.16 16.20
C MET A 20 0.68 4.07 15.92
N TYR A 21 0.47 3.73 14.64
CA TYR A 21 -0.54 2.77 14.21
C TYR A 21 0.06 1.40 13.88
N ILE A 22 1.25 1.40 13.29
CA ILE A 22 1.93 0.18 12.86
C ILE A 22 3.39 0.18 13.30
N ASN A 23 3.86 -0.96 13.79
CA ASN A 23 5.25 -1.18 14.17
C ASN A 23 5.71 -2.57 13.69
N PRO A 24 6.75 -2.67 12.84
CA PRO A 24 7.53 -1.56 12.28
C PRO A 24 6.75 -0.76 11.22
N PRO A 25 7.07 0.53 10.98
CA PRO A 25 6.40 1.38 10.00
C PRO A 25 6.84 1.05 8.57
N THR A 26 6.46 -0.14 8.11
CA THR A 26 6.85 -0.68 6.80
C THR A 26 5.61 -0.96 5.96
N LEU A 27 5.79 -1.00 4.64
CA LEU A 27 4.72 -1.29 3.70
C LEU A 27 4.04 -2.65 3.94
N PRO A 28 4.77 -3.75 4.28
CA PRO A 28 4.15 -5.01 4.69
C PRO A 28 3.28 -4.88 5.94
N SER A 29 3.76 -4.17 6.98
CA SER A 29 2.94 -3.91 8.18
C SER A 29 1.68 -3.11 7.87
N LEU A 30 1.77 -2.13 6.97
CA LEU A 30 0.62 -1.36 6.51
C LEU A 30 -0.38 -2.23 5.74
N MET A 31 0.10 -3.13 4.88
CA MET A 31 -0.74 -4.08 4.16
C MET A 31 -1.46 -5.04 5.11
N ASN A 32 -0.78 -5.51 6.15
CA ASN A 32 -1.39 -6.35 7.19
C ASN A 32 -2.49 -5.60 7.94
N PHE A 33 -2.24 -4.33 8.27
CA PHE A 33 -3.25 -3.46 8.91
C PHE A 33 -4.49 -3.29 8.01
N ILE A 34 -4.30 -2.94 6.74
CA ILE A 34 -5.38 -2.77 5.75
C ILE A 34 -6.18 -4.07 5.58
N SER A 35 -5.49 -5.21 5.49
CA SER A 35 -6.11 -6.52 5.34
C SER A 35 -6.95 -6.88 6.56
N GLY A 36 -6.44 -6.64 7.77
CA GLY A 36 -7.16 -6.82 9.02
C GLY A 36 -8.38 -5.92 9.14
N TYR A 37 -8.24 -4.64 8.79
CA TYR A 37 -9.35 -3.69 8.75
C TYR A 37 -10.46 -4.17 7.81
N THR A 38 -10.09 -4.54 6.57
CA THR A 38 -11.02 -5.02 5.54
C THR A 38 -11.72 -6.32 5.96
N MET A 39 -11.00 -7.22 6.64
CA MET A 39 -11.60 -8.44 7.17
C MET A 39 -12.62 -8.11 8.27
N ALA A 40 -12.27 -7.22 9.20
CA ALA A 40 -13.15 -6.83 10.29
C ALA A 40 -14.44 -6.15 9.78
N THR A 41 -14.34 -5.22 8.83
CA THR A 41 -15.53 -4.57 8.25
C THR A 41 -16.45 -5.59 7.59
N ARG A 42 -15.90 -6.55 6.83
CA ARG A 42 -16.67 -7.66 6.23
C ARG A 42 -17.33 -8.55 7.27
N CYS A 43 -16.60 -8.97 8.30
CA CYS A 43 -17.13 -9.81 9.39
C CYS A 43 -18.26 -9.14 10.17
N HIS A 44 -18.28 -7.80 10.22
CA HIS A 44 -19.29 -7.01 10.91
C HIS A 44 -20.34 -6.39 9.98
N HIS A 45 -20.35 -6.76 8.69
CA HIS A 45 -21.28 -6.24 7.69
C HIS A 45 -21.30 -4.71 7.58
N ILE A 46 -20.14 -4.07 7.79
CA ILE A 46 -19.96 -2.64 7.60
C ILE A 46 -19.74 -2.40 6.11
N ASP A 47 -20.61 -1.58 5.51
CA ASP A 47 -20.50 -1.18 4.11
C ASP A 47 -19.38 -0.15 3.95
N GLU A 48 -18.30 -0.57 3.31
CA GLU A 48 -17.06 0.19 3.14
C GLU A 48 -16.71 0.21 1.64
N PRO A 49 -16.41 1.37 1.04
CA PRO A 49 -16.00 1.44 -0.35
C PRO A 49 -14.75 0.59 -0.61
N ASP A 50 -14.78 -0.26 -1.64
CA ASP A 50 -13.58 -1.00 -2.07
C ASP A 50 -12.61 -0.06 -2.79
N ILE A 51 -11.74 0.58 -2.00
CA ILE A 51 -10.67 1.42 -2.52
C ILE A 51 -9.44 0.63 -2.93
N LEU A 52 -9.29 -0.61 -2.46
CA LEU A 52 -8.03 -1.35 -2.61
C LEU A 52 -7.90 -1.88 -4.02
N ARG A 53 -8.94 -2.53 -4.55
CA ARG A 53 -8.88 -3.10 -5.91
C ARG A 53 -8.57 -2.05 -6.98
N PRO A 54 -9.27 -0.90 -7.06
CA PRO A 54 -8.89 0.16 -7.99
C PRO A 54 -7.48 0.72 -7.75
N PHE A 55 -7.04 0.78 -6.50
CA PHE A 55 -5.70 1.25 -6.15
C PHE A 55 -4.60 0.27 -6.59
N HIS A 56 -4.83 -1.04 -6.46
CA HIS A 56 -3.92 -2.08 -6.97
C HIS A 56 -3.65 -1.90 -8.47
N ASP A 57 -4.72 -1.71 -9.25
CA ASP A 57 -4.62 -1.54 -10.70
C ASP A 57 -3.96 -0.20 -11.06
N PHE A 58 -4.28 0.86 -10.32
CA PHE A 58 -3.63 2.16 -10.49
C PHE A 58 -2.12 2.08 -10.25
N VAL A 59 -1.68 1.43 -9.18
CA VAL A 59 -0.24 1.26 -8.88
C VAL A 59 0.46 0.46 -9.96
N ALA A 60 -0.17 -0.63 -10.45
CA ALA A 60 0.39 -1.41 -11.55
C ALA A 60 0.61 -0.54 -12.79
N GLN A 61 -0.39 0.27 -13.16
CA GLN A 61 -0.30 1.18 -14.30
C GLN A 61 0.80 2.25 -14.11
N GLN A 62 0.87 2.87 -12.93
CA GLN A 62 1.86 3.92 -12.66
C GLN A 62 3.31 3.41 -12.66
N LEU A 63 3.52 2.18 -12.20
CA LEU A 63 4.85 1.58 -12.10
C LEU A 63 5.22 0.70 -13.30
N GLY A 64 4.33 0.58 -14.29
CA GLY A 64 4.59 -0.15 -15.54
C GLY A 64 4.46 -1.68 -15.45
N TYR A 65 3.73 -2.20 -14.45
CA TYR A 65 3.42 -3.62 -14.37
C TYR A 65 2.25 -3.97 -15.30
N ALA A 66 2.33 -5.13 -15.95
CA ALA A 66 1.26 -5.63 -16.81
C ALA A 66 -0.01 -6.02 -16.03
N GLU A 67 0.17 -6.46 -14.78
CA GLU A 67 -0.90 -6.96 -13.92
C GLU A 67 -0.68 -6.51 -12.47
N SER A 68 -1.78 -6.43 -11.70
CA SER A 68 -1.77 -6.06 -10.29
C SER A 68 -1.73 -7.26 -9.32
N THR A 69 -1.47 -8.46 -9.85
CA THR A 69 -1.55 -9.76 -9.12
C THR A 69 -0.58 -9.89 -7.95
N ALA A 70 0.57 -9.20 -8.02
CA ALA A 70 1.55 -9.20 -6.94
C ALA A 70 1.13 -8.35 -5.72
N GLY A 71 0.09 -7.53 -5.86
CA GLY A 71 -0.34 -6.58 -4.84
C GLY A 71 0.50 -5.30 -4.82
N PHE A 72 -0.11 -4.16 -4.45
CA PHE A 72 0.55 -2.85 -4.52
C PHE A 72 1.82 -2.80 -3.67
N ALA A 73 1.81 -3.48 -2.51
CA ALA A 73 2.92 -3.43 -1.58
C ALA A 73 4.20 -4.03 -2.19
N ASN A 74 4.07 -5.19 -2.82
CA ASN A 74 5.21 -5.84 -3.48
C ASN A 74 5.66 -5.05 -4.71
N MET A 75 4.72 -4.54 -5.52
CA MET A 75 5.04 -3.72 -6.70
C MET A 75 5.84 -2.45 -6.34
N ILE A 76 5.43 -1.75 -5.28
CA ILE A 76 6.14 -0.55 -4.78
C ILE A 76 7.52 -0.92 -4.24
N LEU A 77 7.62 -1.97 -3.40
CA LEU A 77 8.91 -2.37 -2.82
C LEU A 77 9.90 -2.82 -3.90
N ALA A 78 9.46 -3.66 -4.84
CA ALA A 78 10.27 -4.09 -5.96
C ALA A 78 10.78 -2.92 -6.80
N TYR A 79 9.92 -1.93 -7.08
CA TYR A 79 10.30 -0.71 -7.78
C TYR A 79 11.38 0.08 -7.02
N ILE A 80 11.22 0.27 -5.71
CA ILE A 80 12.23 0.94 -4.87
C ILE A 80 13.55 0.16 -4.80
N CYS A 81 13.49 -1.17 -4.86
CA CYS A 81 14.67 -2.03 -4.91
C CYS A 81 15.33 -2.07 -6.30
N GLY A 82 14.78 -1.38 -7.30
CA GLY A 82 15.36 -1.26 -8.63
C GLY A 82 15.05 -2.43 -9.57
N PHE A 83 14.06 -3.26 -9.24
CA PHE A 83 13.61 -4.33 -10.12
C PHE A 83 12.79 -3.76 -11.30
N SER A 84 12.96 -4.36 -12.47
CA SER A 84 12.15 -4.05 -13.64
C SER A 84 10.74 -4.65 -13.49
N PRO A 85 9.66 -3.89 -13.73
CA PRO A 85 8.30 -4.39 -13.63
C PRO A 85 7.95 -5.44 -14.71
N THR A 86 8.74 -5.53 -15.78
CA THR A 86 8.51 -6.42 -16.92
C THR A 86 9.21 -7.78 -16.82
N ASP A 87 10.21 -7.90 -15.94
CA ASP A 87 11.08 -9.09 -15.86
C ASP A 87 11.52 -9.38 -14.42
N ILE A 88 10.57 -9.23 -13.49
CA ILE A 88 10.85 -9.44 -12.07
C ILE A 88 10.83 -10.92 -11.72
N ASP A 89 11.94 -11.39 -11.15
CA ASP A 89 12.02 -12.68 -10.44
C ASP A 89 11.48 -12.51 -9.02
N TRP A 90 10.17 -12.78 -8.85
CA TRP A 90 9.47 -12.63 -7.56
C TRP A 90 10.08 -13.45 -6.42
N PRO A 91 10.40 -14.76 -6.59
CA PRO A 91 11.12 -15.52 -5.57
C PRO A 91 12.39 -14.81 -5.11
N ASN A 92 13.27 -14.41 -6.03
CA ASN A 92 14.51 -13.73 -5.68
C ASN A 92 14.25 -12.43 -4.90
N PHE A 93 13.35 -11.58 -5.39
CA PHE A 93 12.95 -10.35 -4.69
C PHE A 93 12.47 -10.62 -3.26
N LEU A 94 11.60 -11.62 -3.05
CA LEU A 94 11.02 -11.93 -1.74
C LEU A 94 12.06 -12.44 -0.72
N PHE A 95 13.19 -12.99 -1.18
CA PHE A 95 14.29 -13.41 -0.31
C PHE A 95 15.33 -12.30 -0.06
N GLN A 96 15.26 -11.17 -0.76
CA GLN A 96 16.22 -10.09 -0.57
C GLN A 96 15.92 -9.29 0.71
N PRO A 97 16.95 -8.98 1.52
CA PRO A 97 16.79 -8.11 2.66
C PRO A 97 16.50 -6.67 2.19
N ILE A 98 15.43 -6.08 2.71
CA ILE A 98 15.06 -4.69 2.43
C ILE A 98 15.55 -3.82 3.58
N SER A 99 16.32 -2.78 3.24
CA SER A 99 16.85 -1.84 4.22
C SER A 99 15.76 -0.94 4.81
N ALA A 100 16.03 -0.38 6.01
CA ALA A 100 15.14 0.59 6.62
C ALA A 100 14.89 1.82 5.73
N GLN A 101 15.90 2.24 4.96
CA GLN A 101 15.77 3.36 4.02
C GLN A 101 14.83 3.01 2.86
N GLN A 102 14.96 1.82 2.27
CA GLN A 102 14.05 1.36 1.21
C GLN A 102 12.62 1.24 1.72
N HIS A 103 12.43 0.76 2.95
CA HIS A 103 11.09 0.76 3.57
C HIS A 103 10.52 2.17 3.73
N ALA A 104 11.32 3.14 4.16
CA ALA A 104 10.89 4.53 4.27
C ALA A 104 10.50 5.12 2.90
N GLN A 105 11.33 4.91 1.87
CA GLN A 105 11.04 5.33 0.50
C GLN A 105 9.77 4.67 -0.06
N ALA A 106 9.53 3.40 0.26
CA ALA A 106 8.32 2.69 -0.16
C ALA A 106 7.06 3.26 0.51
N ILE A 107 7.13 3.65 1.79
CA ILE A 107 6.04 4.36 2.47
C ILE A 107 5.77 5.72 1.81
N GLU A 108 6.82 6.49 1.51
CA GLU A 108 6.69 7.79 0.85
C GLU A 108 6.01 7.65 -0.52
N LEU A 109 6.48 6.71 -1.34
CA LEU A 109 5.91 6.44 -2.66
C LEU A 109 4.46 5.96 -2.56
N PHE A 110 4.13 5.12 -1.57
CA PHE A 110 2.75 4.72 -1.32
C PHE A 110 1.83 5.92 -1.09
N TYR A 111 2.22 6.88 -0.23
CA TYR A 111 1.39 8.05 0.03
C TYR A 111 1.28 9.01 -1.17
N GLN A 112 2.34 9.11 -1.98
CA GLN A 112 2.29 9.85 -3.24
C GLN A 112 1.28 9.23 -4.20
N LEU A 113 1.33 7.91 -4.38
CA LEU A 113 0.39 7.16 -5.24
C LEU A 113 -1.05 7.23 -4.69
N LEU A 114 -1.23 7.11 -3.38
CA LEU A 114 -2.54 7.21 -2.73
C LEU A 114 -3.17 8.59 -2.95
N THR A 115 -2.36 9.65 -2.87
CA THR A 115 -2.79 11.03 -3.15
C THR A 115 -3.18 11.19 -4.62
N ALA A 116 -2.37 10.65 -5.54
CA ALA A 116 -2.62 10.72 -6.98
C ALA A 116 -3.85 9.90 -7.41
N HIS A 117 -4.18 8.83 -6.68
CA HIS A 117 -5.34 7.98 -6.96
C HIS A 117 -6.67 8.62 -6.54
N GLN A 118 -6.66 9.65 -5.67
CA GLN A 118 -7.92 10.29 -5.31
C GLN A 118 -8.54 10.98 -6.54
N PRO A 119 -9.83 10.75 -6.83
CA PRO A 119 -10.51 11.51 -7.86
C PRO A 119 -10.42 12.99 -7.49
N SER A 120 -9.98 13.81 -8.45
CA SER A 120 -9.97 15.27 -8.30
C SER A 120 -11.36 15.70 -7.86
N ARG A 121 -11.45 16.29 -6.67
CA ARG A 121 -12.71 16.84 -6.14
C ARG A 121 -13.24 17.95 -7.03
#